data_AF-A0AAD6YGY1-F1
#
_entry.id   AF-A0AAD6YGY1-F1
#
_cell.length_a   1.000
_cell.length_b   1.000
_cell.length_c   1.000
_cell.angle_alpha   90.00
_cell.angle_beta   90.00
_cell.angle_gamma   90.00
#
_symmetry.space_group_name_H-M   'P 1'
#
loop_
_entity.id
_entity.type
_entity.pdbx_description
1 polymer ?
#
loop_
_entity_poly.entity_id
_entity_poly.type
_entity_poly.pdbx_seq_one_letter_code
_entity_poly.pdbx_strand_id
1 'polypeptide(L)'
;MSPKSQTLDSTPLRQPSHALPAVPDQSPLTHHPNHSFGMGNRDEMPLHWKDPTQYIWPRQLRSVLRPVFTVLCIVAFGHSTLEHKWEMAHANYEAFTKDTDRISRRISQISTVVSLLLASISALVTTVPPRDEILNYTLRGPYLCMWASFGILLGGVIVASADVYGLATCTPQLAIKMMGTRMRIWCVLIMLAYPFFSVGVGVSVCVLGLLAAAWCSEDPIVKNGCVFLLLVPASLILVFLVTLRESPLQPADGSKLNEADDSESGRSNEPSRTATSSTMRTLV
;
A
#
# COMPACT_ATOMS: atom_id res chain seq x y z
N MET A 1 -32.26 32.21 35.39
CA MET A 1 -32.38 30.83 34.87
C MET A 1 -31.29 30.01 35.54
N SER A 2 -31.66 29.18 36.52
CA SER A 2 -30.70 28.38 37.30
C SER A 2 -30.28 27.12 36.54
N PRO A 3 -28.98 26.79 36.47
CA PRO A 3 -28.53 25.53 35.91
C PRO A 3 -28.89 24.40 36.88
N LYS A 4 -29.70 23.45 36.41
CA LYS A 4 -29.96 22.19 37.12
C LYS A 4 -28.70 21.33 37.02
N SER A 5 -28.04 21.14 38.15
CA SER A 5 -26.99 20.14 38.34
C SER A 5 -27.57 18.74 38.12
N GLN A 6 -27.21 18.10 37.00
CA GLN A 6 -27.48 16.69 36.77
C GLN A 6 -26.41 15.87 37.48
N THR A 7 -26.81 15.19 38.54
CA THR A 7 -26.04 14.19 39.26
C THR A 7 -25.86 12.99 38.33
N LEU A 8 -24.63 12.77 37.86
CA LEU A 8 -24.28 11.63 37.02
C LEU A 8 -24.25 10.38 37.90
N ASP A 9 -25.21 9.49 37.68
CA ASP A 9 -25.33 8.21 38.36
C ASP A 9 -24.23 7.25 37.84
N SER A 10 -23.16 7.12 38.61
CA SER A 10 -22.04 6.23 38.33
C SER A 10 -22.42 4.78 38.64
N THR A 11 -23.30 4.20 37.83
CA THR A 11 -23.55 2.76 37.84
C THR A 11 -22.37 2.05 37.17
N PRO A 12 -21.61 1.19 37.88
CA PRO A 12 -20.53 0.45 37.26
C PRO A 12 -21.10 -0.50 36.21
N LEU A 13 -20.78 -0.24 34.94
CA LEU A 13 -21.08 -1.15 33.85
C LEU A 13 -20.38 -2.48 34.12
N ARG A 14 -21.17 -3.44 34.59
CA ARG A 14 -20.81 -4.85 34.72
C ARG A 14 -20.34 -5.33 33.35
N GLN A 15 -19.03 -5.40 33.19
CA GLN A 15 -18.38 -5.89 31.99
C GLN A 15 -18.88 -7.32 31.74
N PRO A 16 -19.60 -7.59 30.65
CA PRO A 16 -20.02 -8.94 30.33
C PRO A 16 -18.76 -9.76 30.11
N SER A 17 -18.51 -10.72 31.01
CA SER A 17 -17.56 -11.80 30.80
C SER A 17 -18.02 -12.57 29.57
N HIS A 18 -17.62 -12.11 28.39
CA HIS A 18 -17.61 -12.91 27.18
C HIS A 18 -16.66 -14.06 27.47
N ALA A 19 -17.24 -15.18 27.88
CA ALA A 19 -16.58 -16.48 27.84
C ALA A 19 -15.95 -16.58 26.45
N LEU A 20 -14.62 -16.62 26.42
CA LEU A 20 -13.85 -16.92 25.22
C LEU A 20 -14.50 -18.17 24.60
N PRO A 21 -14.97 -18.11 23.34
CA PRO A 21 -15.43 -19.31 22.66
C PRO A 21 -14.28 -20.31 22.72
N ALA A 22 -14.57 -21.51 23.23
CA ALA A 22 -13.60 -22.59 23.34
C ALA A 22 -12.83 -22.68 22.03
N VAL A 23 -11.51 -22.50 22.12
CA VAL A 23 -10.59 -22.74 21.00
C VAL A 23 -10.89 -24.16 20.53
N PRO A 24 -11.40 -24.36 19.31
CA PRO A 24 -11.64 -25.70 18.81
C PRO A 24 -10.30 -26.42 18.86
N ASP A 25 -10.33 -27.54 19.59
CA ASP A 25 -9.23 -28.47 19.77
C ASP A 25 -8.51 -28.66 18.43
N GLN A 26 -7.32 -28.07 18.30
CA GLN A 26 -6.45 -28.25 17.15
C GLN A 26 -5.96 -29.68 17.22
N SER A 27 -6.83 -30.57 16.73
CA SER A 27 -6.52 -31.96 16.47
C SER A 27 -5.18 -32.01 15.72
N PRO A 28 -4.26 -32.87 16.14
CA PRO A 28 -2.91 -32.93 15.57
C PRO A 28 -3.02 -33.05 14.06
N LEU A 29 -2.45 -32.06 13.35
CA LEU A 29 -2.41 -31.98 11.91
C LEU A 29 -2.12 -33.38 11.36
N THR A 30 -3.15 -34.00 10.79
CA THR A 30 -2.99 -35.18 9.96
C THR A 30 -2.00 -34.80 8.89
N HIS A 31 -0.89 -35.54 8.89
CA HIS A 31 0.20 -35.47 7.92
C HIS A 31 -0.40 -35.32 6.53
N HIS A 32 -0.46 -34.09 6.02
CA HIS A 32 -0.99 -33.85 4.69
C HIS A 32 -0.09 -34.66 3.75
N PRO A 33 -0.64 -35.56 2.92
CA PRO A 33 0.17 -36.33 1.99
C PRO A 33 1.03 -35.32 1.24
N ASN A 34 2.34 -35.54 1.26
CA ASN A 34 3.30 -34.90 0.38
C ASN A 34 2.85 -35.23 -1.04
N HIS A 35 1.87 -34.49 -1.55
CA HIS A 35 1.69 -34.32 -2.97
C HIS A 35 2.96 -33.62 -3.41
N SER A 36 3.95 -34.44 -3.77
CA SER A 36 5.00 -34.15 -4.72
C SER A 36 4.31 -33.77 -6.03
N PHE A 37 3.74 -32.59 -5.98
CA PHE A 37 3.05 -31.88 -7.02
C PHE A 37 4.09 -31.78 -8.12
N GLY A 38 3.97 -32.63 -9.15
CA GLY A 38 5.06 -33.00 -10.04
C GLY A 38 5.93 -31.81 -10.41
N MET A 39 7.25 -31.97 -10.28
CA MET A 39 8.25 -31.01 -10.74
C MET A 39 8.30 -30.95 -12.28
N GLY A 40 7.14 -30.81 -12.93
CA GLY A 40 7.08 -30.47 -14.34
C GLY A 40 7.51 -29.03 -14.48
N ASN A 41 8.75 -28.82 -14.94
CA ASN A 41 9.36 -27.56 -15.39
C ASN A 41 8.76 -26.29 -14.74
N ARG A 42 8.81 -26.22 -13.40
CA ARG A 42 8.28 -25.11 -12.59
C ARG A 42 9.04 -23.80 -12.78
N ASP A 43 10.12 -23.84 -13.53
CA ASP A 43 11.05 -22.72 -13.67
C ASP A 43 10.59 -21.73 -14.74
N GLU A 44 9.70 -22.12 -15.66
CA GLU A 44 9.28 -21.20 -16.72
C GLU A 44 7.99 -20.44 -16.39
N MET A 45 8.14 -19.14 -16.15
CA MET A 45 7.03 -18.22 -15.95
C MET A 45 6.09 -18.23 -17.17
N PRO A 46 4.77 -18.43 -16.99
CA PRO A 46 3.84 -18.55 -18.11
C PRO A 46 3.71 -17.25 -18.91
N LEU A 47 3.41 -17.37 -20.21
CA LEU A 47 3.34 -16.26 -21.18
C LEU A 47 2.36 -15.13 -20.83
N HIS A 48 1.42 -15.36 -19.92
CA HIS A 48 0.48 -14.33 -19.48
C HIS A 48 1.01 -13.46 -18.32
N TRP A 49 2.07 -13.90 -17.64
CA TRP A 49 2.79 -13.13 -16.62
C TRP A 49 3.94 -12.30 -17.20
N LYS A 50 4.55 -12.79 -18.30
CA LYS A 50 5.54 -12.02 -19.07
C LYS A 50 4.91 -10.71 -19.53
N ASP A 51 5.73 -9.63 -19.56
CA ASP A 51 5.31 -8.27 -19.89
C ASP A 51 4.27 -8.25 -21.04
N PRO A 52 3.00 -7.87 -20.75
CA PRO A 52 1.93 -7.95 -21.73
C PRO A 52 2.19 -7.05 -22.94
N THR A 53 3.05 -6.05 -22.80
CA THR A 53 3.35 -5.08 -23.87
C THR A 53 4.16 -5.66 -25.01
N GLN A 54 4.77 -6.84 -24.86
CA GLN A 54 5.50 -7.49 -25.94
C GLN A 54 4.59 -7.96 -27.09
N TYR A 55 3.33 -8.31 -26.79
CA TYR A 55 2.40 -8.93 -27.74
C TYR A 55 1.29 -8.00 -28.24
N ILE A 56 1.28 -6.73 -27.83
CA ILE A 56 0.21 -5.79 -28.18
C ILE A 56 0.56 -5.04 -29.47
N TRP A 57 -0.26 -5.26 -30.50
CA TRP A 57 -0.40 -4.42 -31.68
C TRP A 57 -1.64 -3.53 -31.48
N PRO A 58 -1.62 -2.20 -31.71
CA PRO A 58 -0.68 -1.38 -32.48
C PRO A 58 0.47 -0.71 -31.69
N ARG A 59 1.54 -0.28 -32.41
CA ARG A 59 2.81 0.26 -31.84
C ARG A 59 2.63 1.49 -30.94
N GLN A 60 1.65 2.34 -31.21
CA GLN A 60 1.38 3.55 -30.42
C GLN A 60 0.89 3.20 -29.01
N LEU A 61 0.01 2.21 -28.90
CA LEU A 61 -0.54 1.78 -27.61
C LEU A 61 0.56 1.17 -26.73
N ARG A 62 1.52 0.47 -27.33
CA ARG A 62 2.68 -0.09 -26.62
C ARG A 62 3.52 0.98 -25.91
N SER A 63 3.71 2.14 -26.54
CA SER A 63 4.52 3.22 -25.95
C SER A 63 3.90 3.82 -24.69
N VAL A 64 2.56 3.84 -24.60
CA VAL A 64 1.83 4.38 -23.44
C VAL A 64 1.55 3.29 -22.40
N LEU A 65 1.22 2.08 -22.85
CA LEU A 65 0.84 1.01 -21.93
C LEU A 65 2.02 0.48 -21.13
N ARG A 66 3.23 0.51 -21.69
CA ARG A 66 4.46 0.09 -20.99
C ARG A 66 4.75 0.93 -19.74
N PRO A 67 4.87 2.27 -19.81
CA PRO A 67 5.08 3.07 -18.61
C PRO A 67 3.89 2.96 -17.65
N VAL A 68 2.65 2.90 -18.14
CA VAL A 68 1.48 2.73 -17.26
C VAL A 68 1.56 1.40 -16.50
N PHE A 69 1.87 0.30 -17.17
CA PHE A 69 2.05 -1.00 -16.54
C PHE A 69 3.20 -0.98 -15.52
N THR A 70 4.35 -0.42 -15.89
CA THR A 70 5.50 -0.29 -14.99
C THR A 70 5.15 0.54 -13.75
N VAL A 71 4.47 1.68 -13.91
CA VAL A 71 4.02 2.51 -12.79
C VAL A 71 3.04 1.73 -11.92
N LEU A 72 2.07 1.02 -12.51
CA LEU A 72 1.13 0.18 -11.76
C LEU A 72 1.87 -0.91 -10.96
N CYS A 73 2.86 -1.59 -11.54
CA CYS A 73 3.67 -2.58 -10.84
C CYS A 73 4.49 -1.97 -9.70
N ILE A 74 5.11 -0.80 -9.94
CA ILE A 74 5.89 -0.10 -8.90
C ILE A 74 4.99 0.35 -7.75
N VAL A 75 3.80 0.87 -8.06
CA VAL A 75 2.87 1.33 -7.03
C VAL A 75 2.29 0.13 -6.25
N ALA A 76 1.84 -0.91 -6.96
CA ALA A 76 1.20 -2.07 -6.34
C ALA A 76 2.18 -2.97 -5.56
N PHE A 77 3.37 -3.24 -6.13
CA PHE A 77 4.32 -4.22 -5.59
C PHE A 77 5.66 -3.61 -5.18
N GLY A 78 5.99 -2.39 -5.62
CA GLY A 78 7.31 -1.79 -5.39
C GLY A 78 8.40 -2.25 -6.36
N HIS A 79 8.04 -3.01 -7.40
CA HIS A 79 8.96 -3.54 -8.41
C HIS A 79 8.43 -3.22 -9.81
N SER A 80 9.33 -3.01 -10.78
CA SER A 80 8.96 -2.66 -12.15
C SER A 80 8.45 -3.84 -12.98
N THR A 81 8.56 -5.06 -12.46
CA THR A 81 8.32 -6.30 -13.19
C THR A 81 7.58 -7.32 -12.31
N LEU A 82 6.84 -8.26 -12.92
CA LEU A 82 6.05 -9.28 -12.21
C LEU A 82 6.86 -10.54 -11.87
N GLU A 83 8.02 -10.69 -12.50
CA GLU A 83 8.96 -11.80 -12.36
C GLU A 83 9.32 -12.02 -10.89
N HIS A 84 9.60 -10.93 -10.16
CA HIS A 84 9.90 -11.02 -8.73
C HIS A 84 8.72 -11.59 -7.93
N LYS A 85 7.50 -11.17 -8.25
CA LYS A 85 6.30 -11.67 -7.56
C LYS A 85 6.01 -13.13 -7.91
N TRP A 86 6.27 -13.54 -9.15
CA TRP A 86 6.18 -14.93 -9.58
C TRP A 86 7.16 -15.83 -8.82
N GLU A 87 8.43 -15.40 -8.75
CA GLU A 87 9.49 -16.10 -8.03
C GLU A 87 9.14 -16.23 -6.53
N MET A 88 8.71 -15.13 -5.89
CA MET A 88 8.30 -15.16 -4.48
C MET A 88 7.09 -16.05 -4.23
N ALA A 89 6.14 -16.13 -5.18
CA ALA A 89 4.97 -17.00 -5.07
C ALA A 89 5.33 -18.49 -5.15
N HIS A 90 6.44 -18.85 -5.80
CA HIS A 90 6.90 -20.24 -5.96
C HIS A 90 8.01 -20.65 -4.99
N ALA A 91 8.79 -19.69 -4.46
CA ALA A 91 9.93 -19.97 -3.60
C ALA A 91 9.54 -20.45 -2.20
N ASN A 92 8.85 -19.61 -1.41
CA ASN A 92 8.48 -19.94 -0.03
C ASN A 92 7.22 -19.17 0.41
N TYR A 93 6.31 -19.86 1.09
CA TYR A 93 5.12 -19.27 1.71
C TYR A 93 5.46 -18.12 2.66
N GLU A 94 6.54 -18.25 3.44
CA GLU A 94 6.98 -17.21 4.38
C GLU A 94 7.44 -15.93 3.66
N ALA A 95 8.19 -16.08 2.56
CA ALA A 95 8.65 -14.95 1.76
C ALA A 95 7.46 -14.21 1.12
N PHE A 96 6.50 -14.95 0.55
CA PHE A 96 5.27 -14.37 0.01
C PHE A 96 4.44 -13.63 1.06
N THR A 97 4.31 -14.21 2.26
CA THR A 97 3.55 -13.61 3.36
C THR A 97 4.22 -12.33 3.85
N LYS A 98 5.57 -12.32 3.96
CA LYS A 98 6.35 -11.15 4.36
C LYS A 98 6.20 -9.98 3.37
N ASP A 99 6.21 -10.28 2.07
CA ASP A 99 5.99 -9.27 1.04
C ASP A 99 4.56 -8.71 1.05
N THR A 100 3.58 -9.60 1.20
CA THR A 100 2.17 -9.22 1.29
C THR A 100 1.87 -8.38 2.54
N ASP A 101 2.47 -8.71 3.70
CA ASP A 101 2.39 -7.89 4.92
C ASP A 101 2.98 -6.50 4.71
N ARG A 102 4.12 -6.40 4.03
CA ARG A 102 4.74 -5.12 3.69
C ARG A 102 3.82 -4.25 2.81
N ILE A 103 3.15 -4.83 1.82
CA ILE A 103 2.19 -4.09 0.98
C ILE A 103 0.97 -3.69 1.82
N SER A 104 0.40 -4.60 2.59
CA SER A 104 -0.75 -4.35 3.47
C SER A 104 -0.48 -3.21 4.46
N ARG A 105 0.73 -3.19 5.06
CA ARG A 105 1.16 -2.13 5.97
C ARG A 105 1.22 -0.77 5.30
N ARG A 106 1.72 -0.68 4.06
CA ARG A 106 1.75 0.58 3.29
C ARG A 106 0.35 1.08 2.98
N ILE A 107 -0.54 0.21 2.52
CA ILE A 107 -1.94 0.57 2.22
C ILE A 107 -2.64 1.03 3.51
N SER A 108 -2.43 0.33 4.63
CA SER A 108 -2.98 0.73 5.93
C SER A 108 -2.50 2.11 6.37
N GLN A 109 -1.19 2.38 6.27
CA GLN A 109 -0.62 3.69 6.60
C GLN A 109 -1.22 4.80 5.74
N ILE A 110 -1.34 4.59 4.44
CA ILE A 110 -1.97 5.55 3.52
C ILE A 110 -3.42 5.75 3.90
N SER A 111 -4.18 4.68 4.13
CA SER A 111 -5.58 4.77 4.53
C SER A 111 -5.75 5.63 5.80
N THR A 112 -4.89 5.48 6.80
CA THR A 112 -4.91 6.32 8.00
C THR A 112 -4.72 7.81 7.66
N VAL A 113 -3.71 8.14 6.85
CA VAL A 113 -3.46 9.53 6.41
C VAL A 113 -4.67 10.09 5.67
N VAL A 114 -5.30 9.29 4.80
CA VAL A 114 -6.47 9.71 4.03
C VAL A 114 -7.68 9.95 4.91
N SER A 115 -7.94 9.10 5.90
CA SER A 115 -9.03 9.30 6.84
C SER A 115 -8.88 10.62 7.62
N LEU A 116 -7.65 10.98 7.99
CA LEU A 116 -7.37 12.28 8.62
C LEU A 116 -7.65 13.44 7.66
N LEU A 117 -7.18 13.37 6.42
CA LEU A 117 -7.45 14.36 5.39
C LEU A 117 -8.96 14.50 5.11
N LEU A 118 -9.68 13.38 5.07
CA LEU A 118 -11.11 13.34 4.86
C LEU A 118 -11.87 14.04 6.00
N ALA A 119 -11.46 13.82 7.25
CA ALA A 119 -12.01 14.52 8.41
C ALA A 119 -11.75 16.03 8.34
N SER A 120 -10.54 16.46 7.94
CA SER A 120 -10.21 17.88 7.74
C SER A 120 -11.07 18.52 6.64
N ILE A 121 -11.20 17.86 5.48
CA ILE A 121 -12.03 18.36 4.38
C ILE A 121 -13.51 18.39 4.79
N SER A 122 -13.99 17.38 5.52
CA SER A 122 -15.36 17.36 6.05
C SER A 122 -15.60 18.56 6.97
N ALA A 123 -14.64 18.90 7.83
CA ALA A 123 -14.74 20.09 8.68
C ALA A 123 -14.81 21.37 7.84
N LEU A 124 -13.95 21.53 6.83
CA LEU A 124 -13.98 22.68 5.93
C LEU A 124 -15.30 22.80 5.17
N VAL A 125 -15.85 21.68 4.68
CA VAL A 125 -17.10 21.67 3.90
C VAL A 125 -18.33 21.98 4.75
N THR A 126 -18.30 21.65 6.05
CA THR A 126 -19.44 21.80 6.98
C THR A 126 -19.39 23.08 7.81
N THR A 127 -18.25 23.77 7.86
CA THR A 127 -18.07 24.98 8.67
C THR A 127 -18.13 26.25 7.81
N VAL A 128 -18.72 27.29 8.38
CA VAL A 128 -18.66 28.64 7.79
C VAL A 128 -17.25 29.22 8.06
N PRO A 129 -16.60 29.83 7.06
CA PRO A 129 -15.28 30.43 7.26
C PRO A 129 -15.36 31.49 8.37
N PRO A 130 -14.41 31.49 9.32
CA PRO A 130 -14.43 32.46 10.41
C PRO A 130 -14.23 33.90 9.94
N ARG A 131 -13.55 34.09 8.78
CA ARG A 131 -13.37 35.38 8.10
C ARG A 131 -13.39 35.15 6.59
N ASP A 132 -14.43 35.63 5.95
CA ASP A 132 -14.64 35.59 4.50
C ASP A 132 -13.64 36.47 3.74
N GLU A 133 -13.19 37.57 4.34
CA GLU A 133 -12.18 38.47 3.76
C GLU A 133 -10.80 37.80 3.52
N ILE A 134 -10.42 36.82 4.36
CA ILE A 134 -9.10 36.19 4.30
C ILE A 134 -9.10 35.00 3.34
N LEU A 135 -10.06 34.09 3.48
CA LEU A 135 -10.12 32.88 2.65
C LEU A 135 -11.57 32.40 2.51
N ASN A 136 -12.21 32.83 1.43
CA ASN A 136 -13.58 32.45 1.12
C ASN A 136 -13.63 31.10 0.36
N TYR A 137 -13.55 30.01 1.10
CA TYR A 137 -13.68 28.65 0.55
C TYR A 137 -15.14 28.23 0.27
N THR A 138 -16.14 29.06 0.64
CA THR A 138 -17.57 28.79 0.38
C THR A 138 -18.01 29.29 -1.00
N LEU A 139 -17.13 29.97 -1.74
CA LEU A 139 -17.34 30.24 -3.15
C LEU A 139 -17.62 28.93 -3.92
N ARG A 140 -18.55 28.99 -4.87
CA ARG A 140 -19.07 27.81 -5.59
C ARG A 140 -17.96 26.95 -6.21
N GLY A 141 -16.91 27.57 -6.76
CA GLY A 141 -15.79 26.86 -7.39
C GLY A 141 -14.96 26.04 -6.39
N PRO A 142 -14.29 26.69 -5.42
CA PRO A 142 -13.56 26.01 -4.34
C PRO A 142 -14.39 24.97 -3.60
N TYR A 143 -15.65 25.29 -3.30
CA TYR A 143 -16.56 24.39 -2.60
C TYR A 143 -16.82 23.10 -3.37
N LEU A 144 -17.05 23.19 -4.69
CA LEU A 144 -17.27 22.03 -5.54
C LEU A 144 -15.98 21.19 -5.68
N CYS A 145 -14.81 21.83 -5.72
CA CYS A 145 -13.52 21.13 -5.71
C CYS A 145 -13.32 20.34 -4.39
N MET A 146 -13.67 20.93 -3.25
CA MET A 146 -13.58 20.23 -1.95
C MET A 146 -14.53 19.03 -1.87
N TRP A 147 -15.77 19.16 -2.35
CA TRP A 147 -16.71 18.03 -2.45
C TRP A 147 -16.21 16.93 -3.39
N ALA A 148 -15.68 17.30 -4.55
CA ALA A 148 -15.10 16.34 -5.49
C ALA A 148 -13.91 15.60 -4.86
N SER A 149 -13.00 16.33 -4.20
CA SER A 149 -11.89 15.74 -3.46
C SER A 149 -12.38 14.80 -2.35
N PHE A 150 -13.38 15.22 -1.57
CA PHE A 150 -13.96 14.40 -0.50
C PHE A 150 -14.49 13.06 -1.06
N GLY A 151 -15.24 13.10 -2.16
CA GLY A 151 -15.76 11.89 -2.82
C GLY A 151 -14.65 10.98 -3.35
N ILE A 152 -13.62 11.55 -3.99
CA ILE A 152 -12.47 10.78 -4.52
C ILE A 152 -11.73 10.08 -3.38
N LEU A 153 -11.40 10.81 -2.31
CA LEU A 153 -10.69 10.27 -1.14
C LEU A 153 -11.51 9.21 -0.41
N LEU A 154 -12.83 9.44 -0.24
CA LEU A 154 -13.74 8.45 0.34
C LEU A 154 -13.74 7.15 -0.47
N GLY A 155 -13.84 7.26 -1.80
CA GLY A 155 -13.71 6.10 -2.70
C GLY A 155 -12.38 5.38 -2.55
N GLY A 156 -11.28 6.14 -2.42
CA GLY A 156 -9.93 5.62 -2.14
C GLY A 156 -9.86 4.77 -0.87
N VAL A 157 -10.44 5.25 0.24
CA VAL A 157 -10.48 4.53 1.52
C VAL A 157 -11.28 3.23 1.44
N ILE A 158 -12.42 3.26 0.73
CA ILE A 158 -13.27 2.06 0.56
C ILE A 158 -12.48 0.96 -0.18
N VAL A 159 -11.84 1.31 -1.29
CA VAL A 159 -11.03 0.35 -2.07
C VAL A 159 -9.81 -0.10 -1.28
N ALA A 160 -9.11 0.81 -0.58
CA ALA A 160 -7.97 0.46 0.28
C ALA A 160 -8.35 -0.57 1.36
N SER A 161 -9.54 -0.42 1.95
CA SER A 161 -10.05 -1.36 2.95
C SER A 161 -10.32 -2.75 2.34
N ALA A 162 -10.89 -2.78 1.13
CA ALA A 162 -11.10 -4.01 0.39
C ALA A 162 -9.77 -4.68 -0.01
N ASP A 163 -8.76 -3.90 -0.39
CA ASP A 163 -7.43 -4.40 -0.73
C ASP A 163 -6.72 -5.02 0.48
N VAL A 164 -6.76 -4.36 1.65
CA VAL A 164 -6.17 -4.92 2.89
C VAL A 164 -6.85 -6.24 3.25
N TYR A 165 -8.17 -6.31 3.13
CA TYR A 165 -8.92 -7.56 3.35
C TYR A 165 -8.55 -8.64 2.30
N GLY A 166 -8.44 -8.25 1.03
CA GLY A 166 -8.03 -9.15 -0.05
C GLY A 166 -6.61 -9.69 0.14
N LEU A 167 -5.67 -8.85 0.58
CA LEU A 167 -4.29 -9.24 0.87
C LEU A 167 -4.22 -10.15 2.10
N ALA A 168 -5.01 -9.90 3.15
CA ALA A 168 -5.07 -10.75 4.34
C ALA A 168 -5.60 -12.16 4.04
N THR A 169 -6.45 -12.32 3.02
CA THR A 169 -7.00 -13.61 2.59
C THR A 169 -6.18 -14.27 1.48
N CYS A 170 -5.16 -13.58 0.95
CA CYS A 170 -4.39 -14.05 -0.20
C CYS A 170 -3.37 -15.11 0.20
N THR A 171 -3.61 -16.37 -0.15
CA THR A 171 -2.59 -17.42 -0.12
C THR A 171 -1.79 -17.43 -1.42
N PRO A 172 -0.54 -17.95 -1.46
CA PRO A 172 0.23 -18.02 -2.71
C PRO A 172 -0.50 -18.75 -3.83
N GLN A 173 -1.22 -19.82 -3.49
CA GLN A 173 -2.03 -20.59 -4.44
C GLN A 173 -3.20 -19.75 -4.99
N LEU A 174 -3.87 -18.98 -4.12
CA LEU A 174 -4.93 -18.08 -4.53
C LEU A 174 -4.39 -16.94 -5.40
N ALA A 175 -3.22 -16.39 -5.07
CA ALA A 175 -2.55 -15.35 -5.86
C ALA A 175 -2.27 -15.83 -7.28
N ILE A 176 -1.68 -17.03 -7.42
CA ILE A 176 -1.41 -17.66 -8.73
C ILE A 176 -2.72 -17.89 -9.50
N LYS A 177 -3.77 -18.39 -8.82
CA LYS A 177 -5.09 -18.61 -9.42
C LYS A 177 -5.78 -17.31 -9.86
N MET A 178 -5.67 -16.25 -9.06
CA MET A 178 -6.21 -14.93 -9.38
C MET A 178 -5.50 -14.33 -10.58
N MET A 179 -4.18 -14.49 -10.67
CA MET A 179 -3.35 -14.02 -11.78
C MET A 179 -3.32 -14.96 -12.99
N GLY A 180 -4.22 -15.94 -13.08
CA GLY A 180 -4.26 -16.90 -14.19
C GLY A 180 -4.61 -16.32 -15.57
N THR A 181 -5.06 -15.06 -15.67
CA THR A 181 -5.31 -14.39 -16.95
C THR A 181 -4.78 -12.96 -16.96
N ARG A 182 -4.40 -12.45 -18.14
CA ARG A 182 -3.86 -11.09 -18.31
C ARG A 182 -4.81 -10.02 -17.79
N MET A 183 -6.10 -10.13 -18.08
CA MET A 183 -7.10 -9.15 -17.62
C MET A 183 -7.23 -9.11 -16.09
N ARG A 184 -7.08 -10.26 -15.42
CA ARG A 184 -7.13 -10.31 -13.96
C ARG A 184 -5.89 -9.68 -13.34
N ILE A 185 -4.70 -9.90 -13.92
CA ILE A 185 -3.47 -9.23 -13.49
C ILE A 185 -3.64 -7.71 -13.54
N TRP A 186 -4.13 -7.19 -14.67
CA TRP A 186 -4.42 -5.75 -14.80
C TRP A 186 -5.44 -5.26 -13.77
N CYS A 187 -6.51 -6.01 -13.53
CA CYS A 187 -7.52 -5.67 -12.54
C CYS A 187 -6.93 -5.59 -11.11
N VAL A 188 -6.13 -6.59 -10.71
CA VAL A 188 -5.45 -6.62 -9.40
C VAL A 188 -4.46 -5.46 -9.26
N LEU A 189 -3.67 -5.18 -10.30
CA LEU A 189 -2.75 -4.04 -10.32
C LEU A 189 -3.48 -2.70 -10.19
N ILE A 190 -4.60 -2.52 -10.90
CA ILE A 190 -5.41 -1.30 -10.84
C ILE A 190 -6.05 -1.16 -9.46
N MET A 191 -6.62 -2.23 -8.89
CA MET A 191 -7.19 -2.23 -7.53
C MET A 191 -6.13 -1.81 -6.52
N LEU A 192 -4.97 -2.50 -6.48
CA LEU A 192 -3.89 -2.19 -5.53
C LEU A 192 -3.29 -0.78 -5.70
N ALA A 193 -3.24 -0.27 -6.94
CA ALA A 193 -2.71 1.08 -7.20
C ALA A 193 -3.76 2.18 -7.01
N TYR A 194 -5.06 1.86 -7.04
CA TYR A 194 -6.14 2.83 -6.98
C TYR A 194 -6.10 3.71 -5.73
N PRO A 195 -5.88 3.20 -4.50
CA PRO A 195 -5.74 4.03 -3.32
C PRO A 195 -4.68 5.12 -3.50
N PHE A 196 -3.51 4.78 -4.05
CA PHE A 196 -2.43 5.74 -4.25
C PHE A 196 -2.81 6.84 -5.24
N PHE A 197 -3.41 6.47 -6.38
CA PHE A 197 -3.86 7.44 -7.37
C PHE A 197 -5.01 8.31 -6.87
N SER A 198 -6.00 7.70 -6.21
CA SER A 198 -7.13 8.40 -5.61
C SER A 198 -6.65 9.46 -4.62
N VAL A 199 -5.67 9.13 -3.76
CA VAL A 199 -5.10 10.08 -2.81
C VAL A 199 -4.39 11.23 -3.51
N GLY A 200 -3.52 10.92 -4.47
CA GLY A 200 -2.81 11.95 -5.24
C GLY A 200 -3.77 12.90 -5.96
N VAL A 201 -4.77 12.36 -6.67
CA VAL A 201 -5.76 13.15 -7.39
C VAL A 201 -6.66 13.94 -6.43
N GLY A 202 -7.17 13.31 -5.38
CA GLY A 202 -8.02 13.97 -4.37
C GLY A 202 -7.31 15.14 -3.72
N VAL A 203 -6.10 14.93 -3.19
CA VAL A 203 -5.29 16.00 -2.60
C VAL A 203 -5.00 17.11 -3.61
N SER A 204 -4.68 16.77 -4.86
CA SER A 204 -4.44 17.78 -5.91
C SER A 204 -5.67 18.63 -6.19
N VAL A 205 -6.86 18.02 -6.29
CA VAL A 205 -8.12 18.74 -6.48
C VAL A 205 -8.45 19.62 -5.27
N CYS A 206 -8.21 19.14 -4.05
CA CYS A 206 -8.37 19.94 -2.83
C CYS A 206 -7.45 21.16 -2.83
N VAL A 207 -6.17 20.97 -3.13
CA VAL A 207 -5.17 22.03 -3.23
C VAL A 207 -5.58 23.07 -4.29
N LEU A 208 -6.01 22.63 -5.47
CA LEU A 208 -6.49 23.54 -6.53
C LEU A 208 -7.72 24.34 -6.08
N GLY A 209 -8.65 23.72 -5.34
CA GLY A 209 -9.80 24.40 -4.74
C GLY A 209 -9.39 25.48 -3.74
N LEU A 210 -8.47 25.15 -2.82
CA LEU A 210 -7.95 26.11 -1.84
C LEU A 210 -7.14 27.24 -2.49
N LEU A 211 -6.37 26.91 -3.52
CA LEU A 211 -5.57 27.87 -4.26
C LEU A 211 -6.45 28.83 -5.08
N ALA A 212 -7.54 28.32 -5.67
CA ALA A 212 -8.56 29.16 -6.30
C ALA A 212 -9.22 30.10 -5.29
N ALA A 213 -9.54 29.61 -4.08
CA ALA A 213 -10.07 30.45 -3.00
C ALA A 213 -9.05 31.54 -2.57
N ALA A 214 -7.77 31.18 -2.46
CA ALA A 214 -6.70 32.10 -2.13
C ALA A 214 -6.48 33.17 -3.20
N TRP A 215 -6.58 32.82 -4.50
CA TRP A 215 -6.50 33.82 -5.57
C TRP A 215 -7.66 34.80 -5.59
N CYS A 216 -8.85 34.37 -5.16
CA CYS A 216 -10.00 35.24 -4.99
C CYS A 216 -9.94 36.10 -3.71
N SER A 217 -9.04 35.82 -2.77
CA SER A 217 -8.87 36.63 -1.56
C SER A 217 -8.38 38.04 -1.87
N GLU A 218 -8.74 39.02 -1.05
CA GLU A 218 -8.23 40.39 -1.18
C GLU A 218 -6.83 40.53 -0.56
N ASP A 219 -6.45 39.62 0.35
CA ASP A 219 -5.18 39.71 1.09
C ASP A 219 -3.97 39.21 0.25
N PRO A 220 -2.99 40.09 -0.05
CA PRO A 220 -1.79 39.70 -0.81
C PRO A 220 -0.88 38.71 -0.07
N ILE A 221 -0.92 38.68 1.28
CA ILE A 221 -0.11 37.76 2.09
C ILE A 221 -0.59 36.34 1.87
N VAL A 222 -1.92 36.12 1.83
CA VAL A 222 -2.52 34.80 1.59
C VAL A 222 -2.16 34.28 0.20
N LYS A 223 -2.24 35.13 -0.83
CA LYS A 223 -1.87 34.80 -2.20
C LYS A 223 -0.42 34.33 -2.31
N ASN A 224 0.52 35.14 -1.82
CA ASN A 224 1.94 34.83 -1.89
C ASN A 224 2.32 33.63 -1.01
N GLY A 225 1.73 33.54 0.19
CA GLY A 225 1.94 32.43 1.11
C GLY A 225 1.48 31.09 0.53
N CYS A 226 0.33 31.06 -0.15
CA CYS A 226 -0.19 29.83 -0.77
C CYS A 226 0.71 29.33 -1.91
N VAL A 227 1.20 30.22 -2.77
CA VAL A 227 2.15 29.87 -3.84
C VAL A 227 3.45 29.30 -3.25
N PHE A 228 4.00 29.93 -2.21
CA PHE A 228 5.21 29.43 -1.54
C PHE A 228 4.99 28.06 -0.90
N LEU A 229 3.84 27.86 -0.25
CA LEU A 229 3.47 26.59 0.38
C LEU A 229 3.35 25.44 -0.62
N LEU A 230 2.96 25.70 -1.88
CA LEU A 230 2.95 24.71 -2.96
C LEU A 230 4.30 24.51 -3.63
N LEU A 231 5.13 25.55 -3.68
CA LEU A 231 6.47 25.48 -4.24
C LEU A 231 7.34 24.48 -3.47
N VAL A 232 7.22 24.44 -2.13
CA VAL A 232 8.00 23.53 -1.27
C VAL A 232 7.79 22.05 -1.63
N PRO A 233 6.58 21.46 -1.58
CA PRO A 233 6.38 20.07 -1.95
C PRO A 233 6.68 19.80 -3.44
N ALA A 234 6.39 20.74 -4.35
CA ALA A 234 6.75 20.59 -5.76
C ALA A 234 8.27 20.50 -5.96
N SER A 235 9.04 21.31 -5.24
CA SER A 235 10.51 21.26 -5.29
C SER A 235 11.07 19.95 -4.72
N LEU A 236 10.46 19.41 -3.65
CA LEU A 236 10.85 18.12 -3.09
C LEU A 236 10.57 16.96 -4.06
N ILE A 237 9.44 17.02 -4.79
CA ILE A 237 9.14 16.03 -5.85
C ILE A 237 10.20 16.12 -6.96
N LEU A 238 10.59 17.32 -7.38
CA LEU A 238 11.64 17.49 -8.38
C LEU A 238 12.98 16.93 -7.91
N VAL A 239 13.38 17.23 -6.67
CA VAL A 239 14.60 16.67 -6.07
C VAL A 239 14.54 15.14 -6.05
N PHE A 240 13.42 14.57 -5.62
CA PHE A 240 13.23 13.12 -5.61
C PHE A 240 13.33 12.50 -7.02
N LEU A 241 12.72 13.13 -8.03
CA LEU A 241 12.81 12.67 -9.42
C LEU A 241 14.23 12.76 -9.98
N VAL A 242 14.98 13.80 -9.61
CA VAL A 242 16.40 13.93 -9.98
C VAL A 242 17.22 12.83 -9.32
N THR A 243 17.04 12.59 -8.01
CA THR A 243 17.72 11.50 -7.29
C THR A 243 17.40 10.12 -7.86
N LEU A 244 16.14 9.89 -8.25
CA LEU A 244 15.73 8.62 -8.89
C LEU A 244 16.34 8.46 -10.28
N ARG A 245 16.47 9.55 -11.05
CA ARG A 245 17.07 9.52 -12.38
C ARG A 245 18.57 9.20 -12.32
N GLU A 246 19.25 9.70 -11.29
CA GLU A 246 20.69 9.53 -11.13
C GLU A 246 21.10 8.16 -10.64
N SER A 247 20.20 7.36 -10.07
CA SER A 247 20.47 5.97 -9.73
C SER A 247 20.50 5.16 -11.03
N PRO A 248 21.67 4.96 -11.67
CA PRO A 248 21.72 4.13 -12.85
C PRO A 248 21.33 2.75 -12.32
N LEU A 249 20.45 2.02 -13.02
CA LEU A 249 20.31 0.60 -12.76
C LEU A 249 21.72 0.02 -12.92
N GLN A 250 22.42 -0.20 -11.81
CA GLN A 250 23.68 -0.89 -11.82
C GLN A 250 23.27 -2.27 -12.33
N PRO A 251 23.65 -2.65 -13.56
CA PRO A 251 23.27 -3.94 -14.10
C PRO A 251 23.73 -4.94 -13.06
N ALA A 252 22.80 -5.77 -12.57
CA ALA A 252 23.11 -6.79 -11.57
C ALA A 252 24.22 -7.63 -12.18
N ASP A 253 25.45 -7.35 -11.75
CA ASP A 253 26.65 -7.92 -12.32
C ASP A 253 26.71 -9.33 -11.76
N GLY A 254 25.99 -10.24 -12.43
CA GLY A 254 25.87 -11.66 -12.11
C GLY A 254 27.19 -12.42 -12.24
N SER A 255 28.32 -11.72 -12.38
CA SER A 255 29.65 -12.27 -12.48
C SER A 255 30.27 -12.63 -11.12
N LYS A 256 29.79 -12.09 -9.99
CA LYS A 256 30.45 -12.30 -8.68
C LYS A 256 29.91 -13.45 -7.82
N LEU A 257 28.84 -14.13 -8.22
CA LEU A 257 28.34 -15.28 -7.44
C LEU A 257 29.08 -16.59 -7.70
N ASN A 258 29.87 -16.68 -8.78
CA ASN A 258 30.64 -17.89 -9.10
C ASN A 258 32.06 -17.90 -8.50
N GLU A 259 32.50 -16.83 -7.82
CA GLU A 259 33.88 -16.74 -7.30
C GLU A 259 33.97 -17.01 -5.79
N ALA A 260 32.84 -17.18 -5.10
CA ALA A 260 32.81 -17.47 -3.66
C ALA A 260 32.66 -18.97 -3.32
N ASP A 261 32.22 -19.81 -4.27
CA ASP A 261 31.98 -21.24 -4.00
C ASP A 261 33.26 -22.11 -4.19
N ASP A 262 34.30 -21.58 -4.84
CA ASP A 262 35.58 -22.28 -5.00
C ASP A 262 36.53 -22.13 -3.79
N SER A 263 36.18 -21.33 -2.78
CA SER A 263 37.07 -21.04 -1.64
C SER A 263 36.71 -21.75 -0.32
N GLU A 264 35.58 -22.46 -0.22
CA GLU A 264 35.14 -23.11 1.03
C GLU A 264 35.30 -24.66 1.05
N SER A 265 36.01 -25.24 0.07
CA SER A 265 36.36 -26.68 0.04
C SER A 265 37.61 -27.03 0.89
N GLY A 266 37.83 -26.31 1.99
CA GLY A 266 39.13 -26.30 2.68
C GLY A 266 39.11 -26.16 4.20
N ARG A 267 38.03 -26.53 4.90
CA ARG A 267 38.09 -26.64 6.38
C ARG A 267 37.30 -27.82 6.93
N SER A 268 37.92 -28.97 6.77
CA SER A 268 37.73 -30.15 7.60
C SER A 268 37.98 -29.86 9.09
N ASN A 269 37.18 -30.53 9.93
CA ASN A 269 37.43 -30.92 11.33
C ASN A 269 37.19 -29.87 12.43
N GLU A 270 36.07 -30.04 13.16
CA GLU A 270 36.17 -30.38 14.59
C GLU A 270 34.86 -31.01 15.13
N PRO A 271 34.92 -32.19 15.77
CA PRO A 271 33.83 -32.79 16.51
C PRO A 271 34.00 -32.55 18.02
N SER A 272 32.99 -32.02 18.72
CA SER A 272 32.72 -32.45 20.11
C SER A 272 31.43 -31.88 20.72
N ARG A 273 30.61 -32.85 21.15
CA ARG A 273 29.70 -32.86 22.31
C ARG A 273 29.74 -31.64 23.23
N THR A 274 28.57 -31.13 23.61
CA THR A 274 28.06 -31.34 24.99
C THR A 274 26.58 -30.98 25.11
N ALA A 275 25.86 -31.88 25.77
CA ALA A 275 24.49 -31.72 26.24
C ALA A 275 24.44 -30.83 27.49
N THR A 276 23.40 -30.00 27.62
CA THR A 276 22.82 -29.50 28.88
C THR A 276 21.48 -28.87 28.52
N SER A 277 20.35 -29.52 28.80
CA SER A 277 19.63 -29.48 30.09
C SER A 277 18.75 -28.23 30.24
N SER A 278 17.43 -28.46 30.12
CA SER A 278 16.33 -27.96 30.93
C SER A 278 16.47 -26.57 31.57
N THR A 279 15.48 -25.68 31.36
CA THR A 279 14.68 -25.08 32.45
C THR A 279 13.50 -24.27 31.90
N MET A 280 12.33 -24.92 31.95
CA MET A 280 11.01 -24.41 32.31
C MET A 280 10.94 -22.97 32.88
N ARG A 281 10.14 -22.07 32.28
CA ARG A 281 9.51 -20.95 32.99
C ARG A 281 8.18 -20.53 32.36
N THR A 282 7.13 -20.90 33.08
CA THR A 282 5.76 -20.38 33.11
C THR A 282 5.73 -18.92 33.62
N LEU A 283 4.62 -18.21 33.35
CA LEU A 283 4.16 -16.88 33.80
C LEU A 283 4.27 -15.83 32.67
N VAL A 284 3.22 -15.16 32.20
CA VAL A 284 1.90 -14.80 32.75
C VAL A 284 0.84 -14.87 31.64
#